data_AF-A0A285TBS2-F1
#
_entry.id   AF-A0A285TBS2-F1
#
_cell.length_a   1.000
_cell.length_b   1.000
_cell.length_c   1.000
_cell.angle_alpha   90.00
_cell.angle_beta   90.00
_cell.angle_gamma   90.00
#
_symmetry.space_group_name_H-M   'P 1'
#
loop_
_entity.id
_entity.type
_entity.pdbx_description
1 polymer ?
#
loop_
_entity_poly.entity_id
_entity_poly.type
_entity_poly.pdbx_seq_one_letter_code
_entity_poly.pdbx_strand_id
1 'polypeptide(L)'
;MVEFLTPAFGDETVKPLPALGVSAQALNYLNYLIAEPIPAIALYRSGALVQIPRPERFAIHKLIVADRRREGSDRGKSAKDRAQAAFLIEVLAQDRPDELAEAWEDARSRGPRWRKRLDASLARMAETADRLTKLG
;
A
#
# COMPACT_ATOMS: atom_id res chain seq x y z
N MET A 1 18.41 11.51 6.81
CA MET A 1 18.34 10.31 7.67
C MET A 1 17.68 9.21 6.86
N VAL A 2 18.17 7.98 6.90
CA VAL A 2 17.59 6.83 6.18
C VAL A 2 16.83 5.99 7.20
N GLU A 3 15.57 5.65 6.91
CA GLU A 3 14.73 4.78 7.74
C GLU A 3 14.71 3.37 7.16
N PHE A 4 14.84 2.36 8.03
CA PHE A 4 14.76 0.95 7.66
C PHE A 4 13.43 0.37 8.13
N LEU A 5 12.76 -0.38 7.25
CA LEU A 5 11.46 -0.96 7.51
C LEU A 5 11.52 -2.48 7.36
N THR A 6 10.74 -3.19 8.18
CA THR A 6 10.57 -4.64 8.08
C THR A 6 9.10 -5.02 8.27
N PRO A 7 8.59 -6.11 7.67
CA PRO A 7 7.23 -6.53 7.94
C PRO A 7 6.97 -6.87 9.41
N ALA A 8 5.78 -6.48 9.90
CA ALA A 8 5.24 -6.94 11.18
C ALA A 8 4.01 -7.84 10.98
N PHE A 9 3.83 -8.77 11.91
CA PHE A 9 2.66 -9.63 12.02
C PHE A 9 2.13 -9.56 13.46
N GLY A 10 1.60 -8.38 13.84
CA GLY A 10 1.26 -8.06 15.23
C GLY A 10 1.79 -6.69 15.63
N ASP A 11 2.63 -6.66 16.67
CA ASP A 11 3.15 -5.40 17.21
C ASP A 11 4.17 -4.72 16.28
N GLU A 12 3.99 -3.41 16.13
CA GLU A 12 4.86 -2.55 15.32
C GLU A 12 5.96 -1.92 16.16
N THR A 13 6.92 -2.75 16.54
CA THR A 13 8.09 -2.33 17.31
C THR A 13 9.34 -2.30 16.45
N VAL A 14 10.37 -1.61 16.95
CA VAL A 14 11.69 -1.65 16.33
C VAL A 14 12.28 -3.05 16.54
N LYS A 15 12.75 -3.67 15.45
CA LYS A 15 13.36 -5.00 15.46
C LYS A 15 14.76 -4.96 14.86
N PRO A 16 15.70 -5.78 15.35
CA PRO A 16 17.00 -5.90 14.70
C PRO A 16 16.83 -6.48 13.30
N LEU A 17 17.61 -5.96 12.35
CA LEU A 17 17.75 -6.48 10.99
C LEU A 17 19.21 -6.86 10.76
N PRO A 18 19.65 -8.05 11.25
CA PRO A 18 21.06 -8.41 11.33
C PRO A 18 21.78 -8.41 9.98
N ALA A 19 21.08 -8.78 8.90
CA ALA A 19 21.62 -8.79 7.54
C ALA A 19 22.17 -7.43 7.08
N LEU A 20 21.69 -6.33 7.69
CA LEU A 20 22.14 -4.97 7.38
C LEU A 20 22.85 -4.31 8.57
N GLY A 21 22.97 -4.97 9.72
CA GLY A 21 23.58 -4.40 10.93
C GLY A 21 22.82 -3.19 11.51
N VAL A 22 21.52 -3.08 11.24
CA VAL A 22 20.67 -1.94 11.66
C VAL A 22 19.44 -2.40 12.43
N SER A 23 18.72 -1.45 13.02
CA SER A 23 17.38 -1.65 13.56
C SER A 23 16.35 -1.10 12.57
N ALA A 24 15.29 -1.86 12.32
CA ALA A 24 14.22 -1.50 11.40
C ALA A 24 12.89 -1.35 12.14
N GLN A 25 12.10 -0.35 11.76
CA GLN A 25 10.73 -0.21 12.25
C GLN A 25 9.86 -1.31 11.61
N ALA A 26 9.26 -2.16 12.44
CA ALA A 26 8.34 -3.18 11.96
C ALA A 26 6.98 -2.55 11.65
N LEU A 27 6.42 -2.81 10.47
CA LEU A 27 5.12 -2.28 10.03
C LEU A 27 4.21 -3.39 9.51
N ASN A 28 2.98 -3.45 10.01
CA ASN A 28 1.93 -4.31 9.45
C ASN A 28 1.59 -3.84 8.03
N TYR A 29 1.09 -4.77 7.20
CA TYR A 29 0.70 -4.55 5.80
C TYR A 29 1.87 -4.27 4.85
N LEU A 30 3.09 -4.04 5.35
CA LEU A 30 4.28 -3.85 4.52
C LEU A 30 4.58 -5.10 3.68
N ASN A 31 4.35 -6.30 4.21
CA ASN A 31 4.56 -7.56 3.49
C ASN A 31 3.75 -7.66 2.19
N TYR A 32 2.55 -7.08 2.16
CA TYR A 32 1.75 -7.03 0.94
C TYR A 32 2.28 -6.01 -0.06
N LEU A 33 2.75 -4.85 0.44
CA LEU A 33 3.30 -3.80 -0.41
C LEU A 33 4.58 -4.26 -1.13
N ILE A 34 5.45 -4.98 -0.42
CA ILE A 34 6.76 -5.41 -0.95
C ILE A 34 6.72 -6.82 -1.57
N ALA A 35 5.54 -7.45 -1.65
CA ALA A 35 5.39 -8.74 -2.32
C ALA A 35 5.57 -8.55 -3.83
N GLU A 36 6.38 -9.42 -4.44
CA GLU A 36 6.62 -9.48 -5.89
C GLU A 36 6.89 -8.10 -6.52
N PRO A 37 7.95 -7.39 -6.08
CA PRO A 37 8.26 -6.07 -6.60
C PRO A 37 8.67 -6.14 -8.07
N ILE A 38 8.55 -5.00 -8.76
CA ILE A 38 8.98 -4.86 -10.15
C ILE A 38 10.29 -4.06 -10.22
N PRO A 39 11.18 -4.37 -11.18
CA PRO A 39 12.38 -3.57 -11.41
C PRO A 39 12.01 -2.19 -11.99
N ALA A 40 12.68 -1.16 -11.52
CA ALA A 40 12.60 0.20 -12.05
C ALA A 40 13.97 0.87 -12.02
N ILE A 41 14.14 1.96 -12.77
CA ILE A 41 15.38 2.73 -12.81
C ILE A 41 15.16 4.03 -12.03
N ALA A 42 15.91 4.21 -10.94
CA ALA A 42 16.01 5.50 -10.28
C ALA A 42 17.00 6.39 -11.04
N LEU A 43 16.56 7.59 -11.42
CA LEU A 43 17.37 8.56 -12.17
C LEU A 43 18.39 9.27 -11.25
N TYR A 44 19.46 8.56 -10.90
CA TYR A 44 20.59 9.10 -10.15
C TYR A 44 21.91 8.75 -10.83
N ARG A 45 22.70 9.77 -11.21
CA ARG A 45 23.93 9.62 -12.03
C ARG A 45 23.63 8.79 -13.28
N SER A 46 24.30 7.65 -13.45
CA SER A 46 24.11 6.73 -14.58
C SER A 46 22.86 5.85 -14.46
N GLY A 47 22.04 6.05 -13.43
CA GLY A 47 20.89 5.23 -13.09
C GLY A 47 21.23 4.19 -12.01
N ALA A 48 20.24 3.88 -11.18
CA ALA A 48 20.32 2.80 -10.22
C ALA A 48 19.12 1.86 -10.42
N LEU A 49 19.38 0.57 -10.59
CA LEU A 49 18.33 -0.45 -10.62
C LEU A 49 17.76 -0.59 -9.20
N VAL A 50 16.47 -0.35 -9.06
CA VAL A 50 15.73 -0.45 -7.80
C VAL A 50 14.53 -1.37 -7.98
N GLN A 51 14.03 -1.87 -6.85
CA GLN A 51 12.78 -2.63 -6.79
C GLN A 51 11.70 -1.70 -6.23
N ILE A 52 10.57 -1.60 -6.93
CA ILE A 52 9.42 -0.81 -6.48
C ILE A 52 8.19 -1.71 -6.32
N PRO A 53 7.25 -1.36 -5.42
CA PRO A 53 5.97 -2.04 -5.34
C PRO A 53 5.23 -2.03 -6.67
N ARG A 54 4.49 -3.11 -6.95
CA ARG A 54 3.52 -3.12 -8.05
C ARG A 54 2.47 -2.00 -7.84
N PRO A 55 2.14 -1.19 -8.86
CA PRO A 55 1.25 -0.02 -8.71
C PRO A 55 -0.11 -0.34 -8.08
N GLU A 56 -0.72 -1.45 -8.46
CA GLU A 56 -1.99 -1.97 -7.96
C GLU A 56 -1.89 -2.33 -6.46
N ARG A 57 -0.85 -3.06 -6.04
CA ARG A 57 -0.60 -3.36 -4.63
C ARG A 57 -0.33 -2.07 -3.84
N PHE A 58 0.39 -1.12 -4.43
CA PHE A 58 0.62 0.18 -3.80
C PHE A 58 -0.68 0.94 -3.57
N ALA A 59 -1.57 0.99 -4.57
CA ALA A 59 -2.84 1.68 -4.49
C ALA A 59 -3.76 1.07 -3.42
N ILE A 60 -3.91 -0.25 -3.41
CA ILE A 60 -4.72 -0.97 -2.40
C ILE A 60 -4.11 -0.82 -1.00
N HIS A 61 -2.78 -0.91 -0.87
CA HIS A 61 -2.09 -0.65 0.41
C HIS A 61 -2.33 0.77 0.93
N LYS A 62 -2.39 1.78 0.04
CA LYS A 62 -2.69 3.17 0.42
C LYS A 62 -4.08 3.34 1.01
N LEU A 63 -5.07 2.60 0.54
CA LEU A 63 -6.41 2.59 1.16
C LEU A 63 -6.34 2.15 2.63
N ILE A 64 -5.56 1.10 2.93
CA ILE A 64 -5.37 0.59 4.30
C ILE A 64 -4.64 1.61 5.18
N VAL A 65 -3.54 2.18 4.69
CA VAL A 65 -2.75 3.18 5.45
C VAL A 65 -3.57 4.44 5.73
N ALA A 66 -4.42 4.86 4.80
CA ALA A 66 -5.28 6.02 4.99
C ALA A 66 -6.21 5.87 6.20
N ASP A 67 -6.81 4.70 6.40
CA ASP A 67 -7.65 4.42 7.57
C ASP A 67 -6.82 4.38 8.86
N ARG A 68 -5.65 3.73 8.84
CA ARG A 68 -4.75 3.67 10.01
C ARG A 68 -4.34 5.05 10.53
N ARG A 69 -4.09 6.01 9.63
CA ARG A 69 -3.71 7.38 10.03
C ARG A 69 -4.86 8.18 10.64
N ARG A 70 -6.12 7.74 10.47
CA ARG A 70 -7.29 8.32 11.17
C ARG A 70 -7.27 8.00 12.67
N GLU A 71 -6.62 6.92 13.07
CA GLU A 71 -6.47 6.52 14.48
C GLU A 71 -5.48 7.42 15.25
N GLY A 72 -4.83 8.41 14.60
CA GLY A 72 -3.91 9.39 15.21
C GLY A 72 -4.17 10.86 14.80
N SER A 73 -3.22 11.77 15.08
CA SER A 73 -3.34 13.22 14.79
C SER A 73 -3.17 13.61 13.31
N ASP A 74 -3.13 12.64 12.40
CA ASP A 74 -2.60 12.75 11.03
C ASP A 74 -3.68 12.86 9.94
N ARG A 75 -4.76 13.63 10.18
CA ARG A 75 -5.90 13.74 9.24
C ARG A 75 -5.49 14.16 7.81
N GLY A 76 -4.56 15.10 7.69
CA GLY A 76 -4.05 15.54 6.38
C GLY A 76 -3.30 14.45 5.62
N LYS A 77 -2.54 13.61 6.31
CA LYS A 77 -1.81 12.48 5.71
C LYS A 77 -2.78 11.39 5.24
N SER A 78 -3.87 11.15 5.98
CA SER A 78 -4.94 10.23 5.57
C SER A 78 -5.62 10.67 4.27
N ALA A 79 -5.91 11.97 4.11
CA ALA A 79 -6.47 12.51 2.87
C ALA A 79 -5.51 12.36 1.69
N LYS A 80 -4.21 12.63 1.92
CA LYS A 80 -3.16 12.43 0.92
C LYS A 80 -3.07 10.98 0.45
N ASP A 81 -3.11 10.00 1.35
CA ASP A 81 -3.05 8.58 0.95
C ASP A 81 -4.28 8.17 0.12
N ARG A 82 -5.48 8.63 0.48
CA ARG A 82 -6.69 8.39 -0.34
C ARG A 82 -6.56 9.00 -1.72
N ALA A 83 -6.04 10.23 -1.84
CA ALA A 83 -5.83 10.86 -3.13
C ALA A 83 -4.82 10.09 -3.99
N GLN A 84 -3.72 9.60 -3.40
CA GLN A 84 -2.76 8.75 -4.10
C GLN A 84 -3.37 7.41 -4.56
N ALA A 85 -4.19 6.78 -3.72
CA ALA A 85 -4.89 5.55 -4.07
C ALA A 85 -5.89 5.78 -5.20
N ALA A 86 -6.73 6.83 -5.10
CA ALA A 86 -7.74 7.17 -6.11
C ALA A 86 -7.11 7.40 -7.48
N PHE A 87 -6.04 8.19 -7.54
CA PHE A 87 -5.34 8.49 -8.78
C PHE A 87 -4.80 7.22 -9.45
N LEU A 88 -4.15 6.34 -8.69
CA LEU A 88 -3.63 5.09 -9.25
C LEU A 88 -4.76 4.13 -9.66
N ILE A 89 -5.82 4.01 -8.86
CA ILE A 89 -6.97 3.16 -9.17
C ILE A 89 -7.68 3.63 -10.44
N GLU A 90 -7.82 4.95 -10.63
CA GLU A 90 -8.45 5.51 -11.82
C GLU A 90 -7.70 5.13 -13.10
N VAL A 91 -6.38 5.27 -13.09
CA VAL A 91 -5.52 4.91 -14.23
C VAL A 91 -5.48 3.40 -14.45
N LEU A 92 -5.27 2.63 -13.38
CA LEU A 92 -5.16 1.17 -13.45
C LEU A 92 -6.46 0.50 -13.87
N ALA A 93 -7.62 1.04 -13.48
CA ALA A 93 -8.92 0.52 -13.93
C ALA A 93 -9.12 0.66 -15.45
N GLN A 94 -8.37 1.55 -16.12
CA GLN A 94 -8.41 1.71 -17.57
C GLN A 94 -7.33 0.86 -18.25
N ASP A 95 -6.10 0.93 -17.75
CA ASP A 95 -4.94 0.35 -18.43
C ASP A 95 -4.68 -1.11 -18.06
N ARG A 96 -4.99 -1.50 -16.81
CA ARG A 96 -4.65 -2.82 -16.23
C ARG A 96 -5.74 -3.31 -15.26
N PRO A 97 -7.01 -3.42 -15.71
CA PRO A 97 -8.13 -3.76 -14.83
C PRO A 97 -7.97 -5.12 -14.14
N ASP A 98 -7.42 -6.12 -14.84
CA ASP A 98 -7.25 -7.48 -14.32
C ASP A 98 -6.23 -7.53 -13.17
N GLU A 99 -5.06 -6.87 -13.32
CA GLU A 99 -4.05 -6.76 -12.25
C GLU A 99 -4.62 -6.04 -11.02
N LEU A 100 -5.42 -4.99 -11.25
CA LEU A 100 -6.09 -4.27 -10.17
C LEU A 100 -7.16 -5.11 -9.47
N ALA A 101 -7.95 -5.88 -10.22
CA ALA A 101 -8.95 -6.81 -9.69
C ALA A 101 -8.29 -7.88 -8.80
N GLU A 102 -7.23 -8.52 -9.29
CA GLU A 102 -6.47 -9.52 -8.53
C GLU A 102 -5.91 -8.94 -7.23
N ALA A 103 -5.29 -7.75 -7.30
CA ALA A 103 -4.74 -7.09 -6.12
C ALA A 103 -5.83 -6.73 -5.08
N TRP A 104 -7.01 -6.32 -5.55
CA TRP A 104 -8.18 -6.02 -4.72
C TRP A 104 -8.73 -7.27 -4.03
N GLU A 105 -8.93 -8.35 -4.80
CA GLU A 105 -9.41 -9.63 -4.29
C GLU A 105 -8.44 -10.25 -3.29
N ASP A 106 -7.13 -10.29 -3.62
CA ASP A 106 -6.08 -10.75 -2.72
C ASP A 106 -6.17 -10.00 -1.39
N ALA A 107 -6.18 -8.67 -1.41
CA ALA A 107 -6.25 -7.85 -0.20
C ALA A 107 -7.53 -8.11 0.63
N ARG A 108 -8.70 -8.26 0.00
CA ARG A 108 -9.94 -8.61 0.70
C ARG A 108 -9.93 -10.01 1.28
N SER A 109 -9.21 -10.95 0.65
CA SER A 109 -9.10 -12.34 1.10
C SER A 109 -8.30 -12.49 2.40
N ARG A 110 -7.38 -11.56 2.70
CA ARG A 110 -6.46 -11.61 3.86
C ARG A 110 -7.11 -11.49 5.24
N GLY A 111 -8.44 -11.29 5.30
CA GLY A 111 -9.23 -11.47 6.50
C GLY A 111 -10.06 -10.24 6.94
N PRO A 112 -10.82 -10.36 8.04
CA PRO A 112 -11.81 -9.35 8.45
C PRO A 112 -11.20 -7.97 8.73
N ARG A 113 -10.00 -7.92 9.32
CA ARG A 113 -9.31 -6.65 9.62
C ARG A 113 -8.92 -5.90 8.35
N TRP A 114 -8.53 -6.61 7.28
CA TRP A 114 -8.22 -6.01 5.99
C TRP A 114 -9.47 -5.40 5.35
N ARG A 115 -10.54 -6.19 5.22
CA ARG A 115 -11.84 -5.73 4.70
C ARG A 115 -12.34 -4.49 5.43
N LYS A 116 -12.34 -4.50 6.76
CA LYS A 116 -12.76 -3.35 7.58
C LYS A 116 -11.98 -2.06 7.25
N ARG A 117 -10.66 -2.15 7.09
CA ARG A 117 -9.83 -0.96 6.80
C ARG A 117 -10.04 -0.46 5.37
N LEU A 118 -10.15 -1.37 4.40
CA LEU A 118 -10.45 -1.04 3.01
C LEU A 118 -11.81 -0.35 2.91
N ASP A 119 -12.85 -0.96 3.47
CA ASP A 119 -14.23 -0.45 3.44
C ASP A 119 -14.33 0.92 4.15
N ALA A 120 -13.63 1.12 5.28
CA ALA A 120 -13.63 2.39 6.01
C ALA A 120 -12.96 3.55 5.23
N SER A 121 -11.96 3.23 4.40
CA SER A 121 -11.32 4.20 3.51
C SER A 121 -12.24 4.54 2.33
N LEU A 122 -12.82 3.52 1.70
CA LEU A 122 -13.71 3.63 0.54
C LEU A 122 -15.05 4.29 0.86
N ALA A 123 -15.55 4.20 2.09
CA ALA A 123 -16.74 4.93 2.54
C ALA A 123 -16.63 6.47 2.37
N ARG A 124 -15.42 7.00 2.11
CA ARG A 124 -15.16 8.42 1.82
C ARG A 124 -14.76 8.69 0.37
N MET A 125 -14.84 7.68 -0.49
CA MET A 125 -14.31 7.69 -1.85
C MET A 125 -15.30 6.99 -2.78
N ALA A 126 -16.53 7.51 -2.88
CA ALA A 126 -17.63 6.86 -3.60
C ALA A 126 -17.24 6.44 -5.03
N GLU A 127 -16.61 7.34 -5.79
CA GLU A 127 -16.17 7.04 -7.16
C GLU A 127 -15.12 5.91 -7.21
N THR A 128 -14.13 5.94 -6.31
CA THR A 128 -13.11 4.88 -6.23
C THR A 128 -13.72 3.54 -5.82
N ALA A 129 -14.69 3.56 -4.91
CA ALA A 129 -15.41 2.37 -4.48
C ALA A 129 -16.18 1.76 -5.67
N ASP A 130 -16.90 2.59 -6.43
CA ASP A 130 -17.65 2.18 -7.62
C ASP A 130 -16.75 1.61 -8.72
N ARG A 131 -15.52 2.13 -8.87
CA ARG A 131 -14.54 1.58 -9.81
C ARG A 131 -14.11 0.18 -9.39
N LEU A 132 -13.72 0.00 -8.13
CA LEU A 132 -13.25 -1.30 -7.63
C LEU A 132 -14.35 -2.37 -7.62
N THR A 133 -15.61 -2.00 -7.36
CA THR A 133 -16.73 -2.95 -7.38
C THR A 133 -17.13 -3.37 -8.79
N LYS A 134 -16.82 -2.59 -9.82
CA LYS A 134 -17.07 -2.94 -11.23
C LYS A 134 -15.99 -3.85 -11.84
N LEU A 135 -14.87 -4.07 -11.15
CA LEU A 135 -13.79 -4.94 -11.61
C LEU A 135 -14.09 -6.43 -11.40
N GLY A 136 -15.15 -6.78 -10.66
CA GLY A 136 -15.58 -8.15 -10.39
C GLY A 136 -17.08 -8.33 -10.61
#